data_AF-A0A3S4NP60-F1
#
_entry.id   AF-A0A3S4NP60-F1
#
_cell.length_a   1.000
_cell.length_b   1.000
_cell.length_c   1.000
_cell.angle_alpha   90.00
_cell.angle_beta   90.00
_cell.angle_gamma   90.00
#
_symmetry.space_group_name_H-M   'P 1'
#
loop_
_entity.id
_entity.type
_entity.pdbx_description
1 polymer ?
#
loop_
_entity_poly.entity_id
_entity_poly.type
_entity_poly.pdbx_seq_one_letter_code
_entity_poly.pdbx_strand_id
1 'polypeptide(L)' 'MRCGSALVSVGDRAFEVQQKCGDPDHRDDVGYTLGSYDRREFKVEEWVYGPRNGVTYILTFEANKLKRIEFKR' A
#
# COMPACT_ATOMS: atom_id res chain seq x y z
N MET A 1 0.09 -3.68 9.30
CA MET A 1 -0.70 -4.85 8.82
C MET A 1 0.10 -6.12 9.07
N ARG A 2 -0.55 -7.26 9.32
CA ARG A 2 0.14 -8.55 9.40
C ARG A 2 -0.31 -9.47 8.26
N CYS A 3 0.66 -10.10 7.60
CA CYS A 3 0.44 -11.10 6.56
C CYS A 3 1.10 -12.42 7.01
N GLY A 4 0.29 -13.37 7.49
CA GLY A 4 0.83 -14.56 8.15
C GLY A 4 1.63 -14.19 9.41
N SER A 5 2.90 -14.56 9.45
CA SER A 5 3.83 -14.14 10.52
C SER A 5 4.50 -12.79 10.24
N ALA A 6 4.55 -12.35 8.98
CA ALA A 6 5.25 -11.14 8.56
C ALA A 6 4.50 -9.85 8.92
N LEU A 7 5.25 -8.83 9.33
CA LEU A 7 4.72 -7.50 9.65
C LEU A 7 5.02 -6.51 8.51
N VAL A 8 3.96 -5.85 8.04
CA VAL A 8 4.01 -4.73 7.09
C VAL A 8 3.77 -3.42 7.84
N SER A 9 4.68 -2.47 7.64
CA SER A 9 4.71 -1.19 8.34
C SER A 9 4.80 -0.02 7.38
N VAL A 10 4.30 1.14 7.80
CA VAL A 10 4.49 2.39 7.06
C VAL A 10 5.98 2.61 6.84
N GLY A 11 6.36 2.87 5.59
CA GLY A 11 7.72 3.03 5.14
C GLY A 11 8.30 1.85 4.37
N ASP A 12 7.68 0.67 4.45
CA ASP A 12 8.05 -0.49 3.62
C ASP A 12 7.92 -0.17 2.12
N ARG A 13 8.80 -0.75 1.31
CA ARG A 13 8.73 -0.66 -0.15
C ARG A 13 7.67 -1.60 -0.70
N ALA A 14 7.10 -1.29 -1.87
CA ALA A 14 6.04 -2.12 -2.46
C ALA A 14 6.50 -3.57 -2.70
N PHE A 15 7.75 -3.77 -3.11
CA PHE A 15 8.32 -5.12 -3.26
C PHE A 15 8.44 -5.88 -1.94
N GLU A 16 8.76 -5.21 -0.83
CA GLU A 16 8.84 -5.84 0.50
C GLU A 16 7.45 -6.26 0.96
N VAL A 17 6.44 -5.43 0.72
CA VAL A 17 5.04 -5.76 1.01
C VAL A 17 4.60 -6.97 0.18
N GLN A 18 4.89 -6.99 -1.13
CA GLN A 18 4.56 -8.10 -2.01
C GLN A 18 5.26 -9.40 -1.58
N GLN A 19 6.53 -9.32 -1.15
CA GLN A 19 7.25 -10.49 -0.61
C GLN A 19 6.61 -11.02 0.69
N LYS A 20 6.12 -10.12 1.55
CA LYS A 20 5.51 -10.48 2.84
C LYS A 20 4.06 -10.98 2.71
N CYS A 21 3.30 -10.43 1.77
CA CYS A 21 1.85 -10.64 1.66
C CYS A 21 1.41 -11.45 0.43
N GLY A 22 2.29 -11.63 -0.55
CA GLY A 22 1.93 -12.07 -1.88
C GLY A 22 1.43 -10.90 -2.74
N ASP A 23 0.87 -11.23 -3.90
CA ASP A 23 0.24 -10.24 -4.77
C ASP A 23 -1.04 -9.67 -4.13
N PRO A 24 -1.32 -8.38 -4.33
CA PRO A 24 -2.59 -7.79 -3.89
C PRO A 24 -3.75 -8.31 -4.75
N ASP A 25 -4.96 -8.31 -4.18
CA ASP A 25 -6.19 -8.68 -4.89
C ASP A 25 -6.55 -7.61 -5.94
N HIS A 26 -6.27 -6.33 -5.64
CA HIS A 26 -6.36 -5.22 -6.60
C HIS A 26 -5.17 -4.27 -6.46
N ARG A 27 -4.71 -3.73 -7.59
CA ARG A 27 -3.68 -2.70 -7.68
C ARG A 27 -4.17 -1.60 -8.63
N ASP A 28 -4.44 -0.43 -8.07
CA ASP A 28 -4.97 0.71 -8.81
C ASP A 28 -4.00 1.90 -8.76
N ASP A 29 -3.77 2.52 -9.92
CA ASP A 29 -3.02 3.76 -10.04
C ASP A 29 -3.97 4.93 -9.78
N VAL A 30 -4.07 5.35 -8.52
CA VAL A 30 -5.09 6.34 -8.10
C VAL A 30 -4.70 7.79 -8.38
N GLY A 31 -3.47 8.05 -8.85
CA GLY A 31 -3.09 9.34 -9.41
C GLY A 31 -1.67 9.75 -9.08
N TYR A 32 -1.47 11.06 -8.95
CA TYR A 32 -0.18 11.68 -8.67
C TYR A 32 -0.32 12.70 -7.53
N THR A 33 0.62 12.69 -6.59
CA THR A 33 0.69 13.69 -5.50
C THR A 33 1.84 14.67 -5.76
N LEU A 34 1.66 15.92 -5.35
CA LEU A 34 2.68 16.97 -5.48
C LEU A 34 3.57 17.01 -4.23
N GLY A 35 4.89 16.88 -4.41
CA GLY A 35 5.87 17.05 -3.34
C GLY A 35 5.92 18.47 -2.74
N SER A 36 6.37 18.58 -1.50
CA SER A 36 6.29 19.81 -0.67
C SER A 36 7.26 20.93 -1.04
N TYR A 37 8.33 20.65 -1.79
CA TYR A 37 9.43 21.60 -2.05
C TYR A 37 9.79 21.74 -3.53
N ASP A 38 9.72 20.64 -4.27
CA ASP A 38 9.88 20.56 -5.70
C ASP A 38 8.60 19.89 -6.18
N ARG A 39 7.89 20.48 -7.16
CA ARG A 39 6.67 19.91 -7.77
C ARG A 39 6.98 18.63 -8.55
N ARG A 40 7.49 17.61 -7.86
CA ARG A 40 7.65 16.26 -8.38
C ARG A 40 6.31 15.58 -8.16
N GLU A 41 5.72 15.16 -9.27
CA GLU A 41 4.57 14.29 -9.28
C GLU A 41 5.04 12.89 -8.90
N PHE A 42 4.61 12.42 -7.73
CA PHE A 42 4.85 11.04 -7.32
C PHE A 42 3.64 10.21 -7.66
N LYS A 43 3.87 9.09 -8.35
CA LYS A 43 2.83 8.07 -8.57
C LYS A 43 2.28 7.62 -7.22
N VAL A 44 0.95 7.67 -7.11
CA VAL A 44 0.19 7.12 -5.98
C VAL A 44 -0.49 5.85 -6.45
N GLU A 45 -0.23 4.76 -5.74
CA GLU A 45 -0.80 3.44 -6.01
C GLU A 45 -1.57 2.97 -4.79
N GLU A 46 -2.73 2.37 -5.00
CA GLU A 46 -3.49 1.70 -3.94
C GLU A 46 -3.50 0.20 -4.17
N TRP A 47 -3.12 -0.55 -3.14
CA TRP A 47 -3.14 -2.00 -3.15
C TRP A 47 -4.18 -2.49 -2.15
N VAL A 48 -5.03 -3.40 -2.60
CA VAL A 48 -6.10 -3.97 -1.78
C VAL A 48 -5.77 -5.42 -1.44
N TYR A 49 -5.92 -5.76 -0.16
CA TYR A 49 -5.82 -7.14 0.34
C TYR A 49 -7.10 -7.51 1.09
N GLY A 50 -7.71 -8.63 0.72
CA GLY A 50 -8.94 -9.15 1.30
C GLY A 50 -10.19 -8.86 0.47
N PRO A 51 -11.39 -9.11 1.02
CA PRO A 51 -11.65 -9.29 2.45
C PRO A 51 -11.16 -10.64 3.01
N ARG A 52 -10.37 -10.59 4.09
CA ARG A 52 -9.98 -11.78 4.89
C ARG A 52 -10.64 -11.66 6.26
N ASN A 53 -11.48 -12.64 6.61
CA ASN A 53 -12.30 -12.60 7.84
C ASN A 53 -13.18 -11.33 7.95
N GLY A 54 -13.76 -10.89 6.82
CA GLY A 54 -14.58 -9.68 6.77
C GLY A 54 -13.80 -8.37 6.92
N VAL A 55 -12.48 -8.38 6.73
CA VAL A 55 -11.64 -7.17 6.77
C VAL A 55 -10.91 -7.01 5.45
N THR A 56 -11.05 -5.84 4.85
CA THR A 56 -10.27 -5.41 3.68
C THR A 56 -9.24 -4.39 4.13
N TYR A 57 -8.02 -4.51 3.62
CA TYR A 57 -6.97 -3.54 3.84
C TYR A 57 -6.64 -2.81 2.56
N ILE A 58 -6.47 -1.49 2.67
CA ILE A 58 -6.09 -0.61 1.57
C ILE A 58 -4.74 0.01 1.93
N LEU A 59 -3.75 -0.18 1.07
CA LEU A 59 -2.39 0.31 1.24
C LEU A 59 -2.12 1.37 0.19
N THR A 60 -1.80 2.58 0.64
CA THR A 60 -1.45 3.68 -0.26
C THR A 60 0.06 3.82 -0.32
N PHE A 61 0.61 3.69 -1.52
CA PHE A 61 2.02 3.88 -1.82
C PHE A 61 2.22 5.23 -2.51
N GLU A 62 3.26 5.96 -2.11
CA GLU A 62 3.75 7.12 -2.84
C GLU A 62 5.21 6.86 -3.21
N ALA A 63 5.53 6.96 -4.51
CA ALA A 63 6.89 6.73 -5.01
C ALA A 63 7.50 5.40 -4.51
N ASN A 64 6.73 4.31 -4.58
CA ASN A 64 7.11 2.97 -4.13
C ASN A 64 7.38 2.86 -2.60
N LYS A 65 6.84 3.77 -1.79
CA LYS A 65 6.93 3.68 -0.32
C LYS A 65 5.54 3.67 0.29
N LEU A 66 5.28 2.71 1.17
CA LEU A 66 4.02 2.59 1.87
C LEU A 66 3.84 3.80 2.80
N LYS A 67 2.81 4.61 2.55
CA LYS A 67 2.51 5.81 3.33
C LYS A 67 1.36 5.60 4.28
N ARG A 68 0.38 4.80 3.88
CA ARG A 68 -0.84 4.61 4.65
C ARG A 68 -1.30 3.16 4.58
N ILE A 69 -1.84 2.69 5.71
CA ILE A 69 -2.52 1.40 5.83
C ILE A 69 -3.88 1.70 6.42
N GLU A 70 -4.93 1.48 5.66
CA GLU A 70 -6.32 1.61 6.09
C GLU A 70 -6.95 0.22 6.20
N PHE A 71 -7.92 0.05 7.10
CA PHE A 71 -8.71 -1.17 7.21
C PHE A 71 -10.20 -0.80 7.12
N LYS A 72 -10.96 -1.60 6.37
CA LYS A 72 -12.42 -1.51 6.26
C LYS A 72 -13.03 -2.85 6.67
N ARG A 73 -14.17 -2.80 7.34
CA ARG A 73 -15.00 -3.96 7.71
C ARG A 73 -16.32 -3.87 6.98
#